data_AF-A0A396TT51-F1
#
_entry.id   AF-A0A396TT51-F1
#
_cell.length_a   1.000
_cell.length_b   1.000
_cell.length_c   1.000
_cell.angle_alpha   90.00
_cell.angle_beta   90.00
_cell.angle_gamma   90.00
#
_symmetry.space_group_name_H-M   'P 1'
#
loop_
_entity.id
_entity.type
_entity.pdbx_description
1 polymer ?
#
loop_
_entity_poly.entity_id
_entity_poly.type
_entity_poly.pdbx_seq_one_letter_code
_entity_poly.pdbx_strand_id
1 'polypeptide(L)'
;MSDRELKLVDSIKNSASNIIVATCFMSGVAFFDYMLFIPVVIFALIGFAIIKWKSASIAFAGLIVGVYFMYLLSNDLSQLGLTKLLLIGWVCLSSIHALIKTILLKRMQSKTQI
;
A
#
# COMPACT_ATOMS: atom_id res chain seq x y z
N MET A 1 5.96 18.80 17.57
CA MET A 1 5.30 17.56 17.14
C MET A 1 5.25 16.63 18.34
N SER A 2 4.07 16.19 18.74
CA SER A 2 3.88 15.32 19.91
C SER A 2 4.45 13.91 19.66
N ASP A 3 4.94 13.23 20.70
CA ASP A 3 5.39 11.82 20.62
C ASP A 3 4.35 10.91 19.96
N ARG A 4 3.05 11.20 20.16
CA ARG A 4 1.96 10.45 19.54
C ARG A 4 1.86 10.69 18.03
N GLU A 5 2.13 11.91 17.55
CA GLU A 5 2.19 12.23 16.12
C GLU A 5 3.37 11.55 15.44
N LEU A 6 4.52 11.51 16.13
CA LEU A 6 5.74 10.89 15.62
C LEU A 6 5.54 9.38 15.40
N LYS A 7 4.95 8.70 16.39
CA LYS A 7 4.56 7.28 16.29
C LYS A 7 3.60 7.00 15.13
N LEU A 8 2.65 7.91 14.85
CA LEU A 8 1.76 7.75 13.70
C LEU A 8 2.49 7.90 12.36
N VAL A 9 3.37 8.90 12.25
CA VAL A 9 4.16 9.10 11.03
C VAL A 9 5.07 7.89 10.76
N ASP A 10 5.69 7.33 11.78
CA ASP A 10 6.52 6.13 11.63
C ASP A 10 5.67 4.91 11.27
N SER A 11 4.48 4.77 11.85
CA SER A 11 3.52 3.73 11.45
C SER A 11 3.10 3.85 9.98
N ILE A 12 2.86 5.07 9.48
CA ILE A 12 2.52 5.30 8.05
C ILE A 12 3.69 4.91 7.15
N LYS A 13 4.91 5.33 7.50
CA LYS A 13 6.12 4.95 6.77
C LYS A 13 6.30 3.43 6.75
N ASN A 14 6.09 2.76 7.88
CA ASN A 14 6.19 1.30 7.97
C ASN A 14 5.18 0.60 7.04
N SER A 15 3.93 1.07 7.01
CA SER A 15 2.93 0.57 6.06
C SER A 15 3.34 0.79 4.60
N ALA A 16 3.94 1.94 4.29
CA ALA A 16 4.43 2.20 2.95
C ALA A 16 5.64 1.34 2.57
N SER A 17 6.56 1.11 3.51
CA SER A 17 7.68 0.17 3.34
C SER A 17 7.18 -1.25 3.06
N ASN A 18 6.11 -1.69 3.73
CA ASN A 18 5.50 -3.00 3.46
C ASN A 18 4.97 -3.10 2.01
N ILE A 19 4.39 -2.02 1.48
CA ILE A 19 3.94 -1.97 0.08
C ILE A 19 5.15 -2.10 -0.86
N ILE A 20 6.25 -1.40 -0.59
CA ILE A 20 7.47 -1.48 -1.40
C ILE A 20 8.07 -2.90 -1.33
N VAL A 21 8.15 -3.50 -0.15
CA VAL A 21 8.65 -4.87 0.04
C VAL A 21 7.80 -5.87 -0.75
N ALA A 22 6.48 -5.81 -0.62
CA ALA A 22 5.58 -6.65 -1.41
C ALA A 22 5.78 -6.44 -2.92
N THR A 23 5.97 -5.19 -3.35
CA THR A 23 6.26 -4.84 -4.74
C THR A 23 7.58 -5.44 -5.24
N CYS A 24 8.63 -5.44 -4.42
CA CYS A 24 9.89 -6.10 -4.74
C CYS A 24 9.72 -7.62 -4.92
N PHE A 25 8.95 -8.28 -4.05
CA PHE A 25 8.62 -9.69 -4.24
C PHE A 25 7.83 -9.92 -5.52
N MET A 26 6.83 -9.07 -5.82
CA MET A 26 6.07 -9.14 -7.07
C MET A 26 6.95 -8.97 -8.30
N SER A 27 8.00 -8.15 -8.24
CA SER A 27 8.96 -8.02 -9.35
C SER A 27 9.72 -9.30 -9.64
N GLY A 28 10.05 -10.09 -8.60
CA GLY A 28 10.64 -11.42 -8.76
C GLY A 28 9.68 -12.39 -9.45
N VAL A 29 8.39 -12.34 -9.09
CA VAL A 29 7.34 -13.15 -9.75
C VAL A 29 7.08 -12.68 -11.19
N ALA A 30 7.24 -11.38 -11.47
CA ALA A 30 7.00 -10.80 -12.79
C ALA A 30 7.92 -11.34 -13.90
N PHE A 31 9.08 -11.91 -13.55
CA PHE A 31 9.93 -12.64 -14.51
C PHE A 31 9.26 -13.90 -15.08
N PHE A 32 8.30 -14.47 -14.36
CA PHE A 32 7.56 -15.67 -14.77
C PHE A 32 6.14 -15.35 -15.26
N ASP A 33 5.61 -14.16 -14.93
CA ASP A 33 4.31 -13.68 -15.41
C ASP A 33 4.32 -12.16 -15.66
N TYR A 34 4.33 -11.80 -16.94
CA TYR A 34 4.41 -10.41 -17.38
C TYR A 34 3.18 -9.56 -17.01
N MET A 35 2.05 -10.18 -16.65
CA MET A 35 0.86 -9.46 -16.18
C MET A 35 1.13 -8.68 -14.89
N LEU A 36 2.21 -9.02 -14.17
CA LEU A 36 2.61 -8.35 -12.94
C LEU A 36 3.47 -7.10 -13.13
N PHE A 37 3.99 -6.82 -14.33
CA PHE A 37 4.84 -5.63 -14.54
C PHE A 37 4.08 -4.32 -14.26
N ILE A 38 2.85 -4.22 -14.74
CA ILE A 38 1.99 -3.04 -14.53
C ILE A 38 1.71 -2.83 -13.03
N PRO A 39 1.17 -3.81 -12.27
CA PRO A 39 0.92 -3.61 -10.85
C PRO A 39 2.21 -3.35 -10.06
N VAL A 40 3.36 -3.94 -10.43
CA VAL A 40 4.65 -3.65 -9.79
C VAL A 40 5.00 -2.17 -9.90
N VAL A 41 4.94 -1.58 -11.10
CA VAL A 41 5.27 -0.16 -11.29
C VAL A 41 4.29 0.72 -10.51
N ILE A 42 2.99 0.42 -10.56
CA ILE A 42 1.98 1.23 -9.89
C ILE A 42 2.15 1.16 -8.36
N PHE A 43 2.32 -0.02 -7.77
CA PHE A 43 2.49 -0.15 -6.32
C PHE A 43 3.80 0.47 -5.81
N ALA A 44 4.88 0.43 -6.60
CA ALA A 44 6.11 1.14 -6.28
C ALA A 44 5.88 2.66 -6.17
N LEU A 45 5.19 3.23 -7.15
CA LEU A 45 4.86 4.66 -7.17
C LEU A 45 3.96 5.04 -5.98
N ILE A 46 2.96 4.20 -5.67
CA ILE A 46 2.05 4.43 -4.54
C ILE A 46 2.80 4.35 -3.20
N GLY A 47 3.64 3.33 -3.00
CA GLY A 47 4.48 3.19 -1.81
C GLY A 47 5.37 4.42 -1.60
N PHE A 48 6.06 4.87 -2.64
CA PHE A 48 6.89 6.08 -2.60
C PHE A 48 6.07 7.35 -2.30
N ALA A 49 4.91 7.50 -2.96
CA ALA A 49 4.03 8.65 -2.75
C ALA A 49 3.46 8.70 -1.32
N ILE A 50 3.15 7.56 -0.69
CA ILE A 50 2.73 7.49 0.71
C ILE A 50 3.88 7.93 1.64
N ILE A 51 5.12 7.50 1.40
CA ILE A 51 6.29 7.92 2.20
C ILE A 51 6.48 9.44 2.09
N LYS A 52 6.46 9.97 0.86
CA LYS A 52 6.78 11.37 0.58
C LYS A 52 5.68 12.33 1.04
N TRP A 53 4.42 12.01 0.74
CA TRP A 53 3.30 12.94 0.92
C TRP A 53 2.39 12.61 2.10
N LYS A 54 2.48 11.39 2.66
CA LYS A 54 1.71 10.95 3.85
C LYS A 54 0.24 11.34 3.73
N SER A 55 -0.36 11.09 2.56
CA SER A 55 -1.71 11.56 2.24
C SER A 55 -2.69 10.40 2.23
N ALA A 56 -3.83 10.61 2.89
CA ALA A 56 -4.94 9.67 2.94
C ALA A 56 -5.47 9.37 1.53
N SER A 57 -5.50 10.36 0.64
CA SER A 57 -5.98 10.16 -0.73
C SER A 57 -5.12 9.19 -1.53
N ILE A 58 -3.79 9.18 -1.30
CA ILE A 58 -2.87 8.27 -1.98
C ILE A 58 -3.05 6.85 -1.43
N ALA A 59 -3.17 6.71 -0.11
CA ALA A 59 -3.44 5.41 0.52
C ALA A 59 -4.79 4.83 0.04
N PHE A 60 -5.79 5.68 -0.14
CA PHE A 60 -7.08 5.28 -0.70
C PHE A 60 -6.97 4.86 -2.18
N ALA A 61 -6.24 5.62 -3.00
CA ALA A 61 -5.96 5.22 -4.38
C ALA A 61 -5.22 3.87 -4.46
N GLY A 62 -4.23 3.65 -3.57
CA GLY A 62 -3.55 2.36 -3.41
C GLY A 62 -4.49 1.21 -3.11
N LEU A 63 -5.48 1.43 -2.24
CA LEU A 63 -6.49 0.43 -1.94
C LEU A 63 -7.38 0.10 -3.16
N ILE A 64 -7.88 1.11 -3.87
CA ILE A 64 -8.73 0.90 -5.07
C ILE A 64 -7.97 0.11 -6.13
N VAL A 65 -6.73 0.53 -6.42
CA VAL A 65 -5.86 -0.12 -7.40
C VAL A 65 -5.57 -1.56 -6.97
N GLY A 66 -5.26 -1.79 -5.69
CA GLY A 66 -5.02 -3.11 -5.13
C GLY A 66 -6.22 -4.05 -5.32
N VAL A 67 -7.43 -3.59 -4.94
CA VAL A 67 -8.66 -4.36 -5.11
C VAL A 67 -8.95 -4.65 -6.58
N TYR A 68 -8.73 -3.69 -7.47
CA TYR A 68 -8.90 -3.87 -8.91
C TYR A 68 -8.00 -4.98 -9.48
N PHE A 69 -6.71 -4.96 -9.15
CA PHE A 69 -5.78 -6.01 -9.59
C PHE A 69 -6.07 -7.36 -8.94
N MET A 70 -6.52 -7.36 -7.68
CA MET A 70 -6.94 -8.58 -7.00
C MET A 70 -8.15 -9.22 -7.71
N TYR A 71 -9.10 -8.42 -8.19
CA TYR A 71 -10.23 -8.89 -9.00
C TYR A 71 -9.79 -9.42 -10.37
N LEU A 72 -8.90 -8.70 -11.08
CA LEU A 72 -8.41 -9.16 -12.38
C LEU A 72 -7.66 -10.50 -12.30
N LEU A 73 -6.93 -10.72 -11.20
CA LEU A 73 -6.07 -11.89 -11.01
C LEU A 73 -6.75 -13.01 -10.21
N SER A 74 -8.01 -12.85 -9.78
CA SER A 74 -8.71 -13.84 -8.95
C SER A 74 -9.05 -15.14 -9.67
N ASN A 75 -9.07 -15.11 -11.00
CA ASN A 75 -9.44 -16.27 -11.83
C ASN A 75 -8.30 -17.28 -12.00
N ASP A 76 -7.08 -16.95 -11.58
CA ASP A 76 -5.91 -17.82 -11.65
C ASP A 76 -5.73 -18.57 -10.31
N LEU A 77 -6.22 -19.81 -10.25
CA LEU A 77 -6.12 -20.70 -9.08
C LEU A 77 -4.80 -21.51 -9.04
N SER A 78 -3.84 -21.21 -9.91
CA SER A 78 -2.52 -21.85 -9.85
C SER A 78 -1.76 -21.46 -8.57
N GLN A 79 -0.71 -22.23 -8.20
CA GLN A 79 0.17 -21.84 -7.09
C GLN A 79 0.78 -20.43 -7.28
N LEU A 80 1.06 -20.06 -8.53
CA LEU A 80 1.53 -18.73 -8.88
C LEU A 80 0.42 -17.69 -8.66
N GLY A 81 -0.81 -18.00 -9.08
CA GLY A 81 -2.00 -17.17 -8.86
C GLY A 81 -2.29 -16.89 -7.39
N LEU A 82 -2.23 -17.91 -6.52
CA LEU A 82 -2.35 -17.74 -5.08
C LEU A 82 -1.27 -16.81 -4.51
N THR A 83 -0.02 -16.95 -4.95
CA THR A 83 1.09 -16.08 -4.52
C THR A 83 0.85 -14.62 -4.93
N LYS A 84 0.38 -14.38 -6.15
CA LYS A 84 0.01 -13.04 -6.64
C LYS A 84 -1.07 -12.41 -5.77
N LEU A 85 -2.14 -13.16 -5.49
CA LEU A 85 -3.27 -12.70 -4.68
C LEU A 85 -2.84 -12.37 -3.25
N LEU A 86 -1.95 -13.16 -2.64
CA LEU A 86 -1.43 -12.87 -1.31
C LEU A 86 -0.58 -11.59 -1.28
N LEU A 87 0.29 -11.39 -2.27
CA LEU A 87 1.13 -10.19 -2.36
C LEU A 87 0.27 -8.93 -2.57
N ILE A 88 -0.73 -8.99 -3.45
CA ILE A 88 -1.67 -7.88 -3.68
C ILE A 88 -2.55 -7.65 -2.45
N GLY A 89 -3.04 -8.72 -1.81
CA GLY A 89 -3.78 -8.64 -0.56
C GLY A 89 -2.98 -7.97 0.55
N TRP A 90 -1.68 -8.24 0.63
CA TRP A 90 -0.77 -7.57 1.57
C TRP A 90 -0.63 -6.07 1.29
N VAL A 91 -0.57 -5.68 0.01
CA VAL A 91 -0.58 -4.27 -0.41
C VAL A 91 -1.90 -3.60 -0.02
N CYS A 92 -3.03 -4.26 -0.23
CA CYS A 92 -4.35 -3.76 0.19
C CYS A 92 -4.42 -3.53 1.70
N LEU A 93 -4.01 -4.51 2.51
CA LEU A 93 -3.98 -4.40 3.98
C LEU A 93 -3.07 -3.26 4.44
N SER A 94 -1.88 -3.14 3.84
CA SER A 94 -0.95 -2.07 4.13
C SER A 94 -1.50 -0.70 3.76
N SER A 95 -2.25 -0.60 2.65
CA SER A 95 -2.94 0.62 2.22
C SER A 95 -4.07 1.02 3.16
N ILE A 96 -4.88 0.06 3.65
CA ILE A 96 -5.91 0.29 4.68
C ILE A 96 -5.25 0.81 5.97
N HIS A 97 -4.18 0.15 6.41
CA HIS A 97 -3.47 0.55 7.61
C HIS A 97 -2.92 1.98 7.48
N ALA A 98 -2.25 2.29 6.36
CA ALA A 98 -1.75 3.63 6.07
C ALA A 98 -2.90 4.65 6.07
N LEU A 99 -4.01 4.35 5.41
CA LEU A 99 -5.19 5.23 5.32
C LEU A 99 -5.72 5.61 6.72
N ILE A 100 -5.96 4.63 7.57
CA ILE A 100 -6.49 4.84 8.93
C ILE A 100 -5.53 5.73 9.73
N LYS A 101 -4.22 5.42 9.71
CA LYS A 101 -3.22 6.21 10.46
C LYS A 101 -3.11 7.64 9.94
N THR A 102 -3.24 7.84 8.64
CA THR A 102 -3.17 9.16 8.02
C THR A 102 -4.38 10.02 8.36
N ILE A 103 -5.57 9.42 8.40
CA ILE A 103 -6.80 10.09 8.85
C ILE A 103 -6.69 10.48 10.33
N LEU A 104 -6.18 9.59 11.18
CA LEU A 104 -5.96 9.88 12.60
C LEU A 104 -4.97 11.03 12.79
N LEU A 105 -3.86 11.05 12.02
CA LEU A 105 -2.89 12.13 12.07
C LEU A 105 -3.52 13.48 11.71
N LYS A 106 -4.28 13.55 10.60
CA LYS A 106 -4.99 14.78 10.19
C LYS A 106 -5.98 15.26 11.26
N ARG A 107 -6.73 14.35 11.88
CA ARG A 107 -7.68 14.70 12.95
C ARG A 107 -6.99 15.27 14.18
N MET A 108 -5.81 14.79 14.55
CA MET A 108 -5.06 15.36 15.67
C MET A 108 -4.54 16.75 15.35
N GLN A 109 -3.96 16.94 14.17
CA GLN A 109 -3.46 18.25 13.73
C GLN A 109 -4.57 19.31 13.69
N SER A 110 -5.77 18.93 13.23
CA SER A 110 -6.94 19.84 13.22
C SER A 110 -7.41 20.24 14.62
N LYS A 111 -7.25 19.38 15.64
CA LYS A 111 -7.65 19.70 17.02
C LYS A 111 -6.66 20.61 17.75
N THR A 112 -5.41 20.67 17.29
CA THR A 112 -4.35 21.51 17.90
C THR A 112 -4.37 22.94 17.38
N GLN A 113 -5.15 23.24 16.33
CA GLN A 113 -5.28 24.58 15.73
C GLN A 113 -6.45 25.41 16.29
N ILE A 114 -7.12 24.93 17.34
CA ILE A 114 -8.15 25.64 18.11
C ILE A 114 -7.56 25.89 19.50
#